data_AF-A0A7J3L3M3-F1
#
_entry.id   AF-A0A7J3L3M3-F1
#
_cell.length_a   1.000
_cell.length_b   1.000
_cell.length_c   1.000
_cell.angle_alpha   90.00
_cell.angle_beta   90.00
_cell.angle_gamma   90.00
#
_symmetry.space_group_name_H-M   'P 1'
#
loop_
_entity.id
_entity.type
_entity.pdbx_description
1 polymer ?
#
loop_
_entity_poly.entity_id
_entity_poly.type
_entity_poly.pdbx_seq_one_letter_code
_entity_poly.pdbx_strand_id
1 'polypeptide(L)' 'MSIVDVLTLPVDALLDRLGSSLSGLSSEEVERRLKVFGYNEVAKRRKKSLII' A
#
# COMPACT_ATOMS: atom_id res chain seq x y z
N MET A 1 -3.40 11.14 2.69
CA MET A 1 -2.09 11.26 3.36
C MET A 1 -1.12 11.81 2.34
N SER A 2 -0.44 12.90 2.66
CA SER A 2 0.53 13.54 1.77
C SER A 2 1.92 12.90 1.93
N ILE A 3 2.83 13.12 0.97
CA ILE A 3 4.22 12.66 1.12
C ILE A 3 4.95 13.42 2.23
N VAL A 4 4.56 14.67 2.50
CA VAL A 4 5.11 15.45 3.61
C VAL A 4 4.77 14.78 4.92
N ASP A 5 3.52 14.31 5.08
CA ASP A 5 3.08 13.61 6.29
C ASP A 5 3.94 12.37 6.58
N VAL A 6 4.30 11.60 5.54
CA VAL A 6 5.17 10.42 5.68
C VAL A 6 6.57 10.79 6.19
N LEU A 7 7.08 11.94 5.76
CA LEU A 7 8.45 12.37 6.03
C LEU A 7 8.59 13.20 7.31
N THR A 8 7.51 13.80 7.81
CA THR A 8 7.57 14.76 8.92
C THR A 8 6.77 14.36 10.16
N LEU A 9 5.85 13.39 10.07
CA LEU A 9 5.08 12.98 11.25
C LEU A 9 5.95 12.15 12.22
N PRO A 10 5.69 12.30 13.54
CA PRO A 10 6.21 11.36 14.53
C PRO A 10 5.80 9.93 14.20
N VAL A 11 6.65 8.96 14.56
CA VAL A 11 6.46 7.54 14.23
C VAL A 11 5.09 7.02 14.68
N ASP A 12 4.68 7.32 15.91
CA ASP A 12 3.40 6.83 16.45
C ASP A 12 2.20 7.38 15.67
N ALA A 13 2.21 8.68 15.36
CA ALA A 13 1.17 9.32 14.56
C ALA A 13 1.11 8.79 13.12
N LEU A 14 2.27 8.40 12.56
CA LEU A 14 2.36 7.77 11.26
C LEU A 14 1.79 6.35 11.27
N LEU A 15 2.12 5.57 12.31
CA LEU A 15 1.63 4.20 12.50
C LEU A 15 0.11 4.17 12.68
N ASP A 16 -0.45 5.07 13.48
CA ASP A 16 -1.89 5.21 13.66
C ASP A 16 -2.60 5.52 12.33
N ARG A 17 -2.04 6.45 11.54
CA ARG A 17 -2.60 6.80 10.22
C ARG A 17 -2.51 5.65 9.22
N LEU A 18 -1.44 4.86 9.28
CA LEU A 18 -1.25 3.67 8.43
C LEU A 18 -2.02 2.45 8.95
N GLY A 19 -2.66 2.56 10.13
CA GLY A 19 -3.31 1.45 10.82
C GLY A 19 -2.35 0.29 11.04
N SER A 20 -1.11 0.59 11.46
CA SER A 20 -0.05 -0.38 11.70
C SER A 20 0.51 -0.19 13.10
N SER A 21 1.35 -1.13 13.54
CA SER A 21 2.09 -1.05 14.80
C SER A 21 3.60 -1.16 14.54
N LEU A 22 4.40 -0.97 15.60
CA LEU A 22 5.84 -1.28 15.57
C LEU A 22 6.12 -2.77 15.31
N SER A 23 5.19 -3.65 15.67
CA SER A 23 5.22 -5.08 15.33
C SER A 23 4.72 -5.38 13.91
N GLY A 24 4.29 -4.37 13.15
CA GLY A 24 3.72 -4.53 11.82
C GLY A 24 2.21 -4.76 11.80
N LEU A 25 1.75 -5.47 10.77
CA LEU A 25 0.33 -5.82 10.53
C LEU A 25 0.08 -7.28 10.88
N SER A 26 -1.15 -7.61 11.29
CA SER A 26 -1.57 -9.01 11.43
C SER A 26 -1.73 -9.67 10.06
N SER A 27 -1.66 -11.01 10.01
CA SER A 27 -1.84 -11.77 8.77
C SER A 27 -3.20 -11.50 8.12
N GLU A 28 -4.26 -11.39 8.93
CA GLU A 28 -5.62 -11.10 8.46
C GLU A 28 -5.69 -9.72 7.81
N GLU A 29 -5.01 -8.73 8.39
CA GLU A 29 -4.96 -7.37 7.86
C GLU A 29 -4.18 -7.30 6.55
N VAL A 30 -3.07 -8.04 6.45
CA VAL A 30 -2.29 -8.16 5.21
C VAL A 30 -3.15 -8.77 4.10
N GLU A 31 -3.85 -9.87 4.37
CA GLU A 31 -4.74 -10.51 3.39
C GLU A 31 -5.87 -9.57 2.96
N ARG A 32 -6.48 -8.85 3.91
CA ARG A 32 -7.52 -7.87 3.62
C ARG A 32 -7.01 -6.77 2.69
N ARG A 33 -5.84 -6.19 2.98
CA ARG A 33 -5.23 -5.14 2.16
C ARG A 33 -4.83 -5.65 0.78
N LEU A 34 -4.28 -6.86 0.67
CA LEU A 34 -3.96 -7.48 -0.62
C LEU A 34 -5.20 -7.65 -1.50
N LYS A 35 -6.34 -8.05 -0.92
CA LYS A 35 -7.61 -8.16 -1.66
C LYS A 35 -8.13 -6.81 -2.15
N VAL A 36 -7.95 -5.74 -1.38
CA VAL A 36 -8.46 -4.39 -1.71
C VAL A 36 -7.55 -3.65 -2.68
N PHE A 37 -6.23 -3.68 -2.46
CA PHE A 37 -5.27 -2.86 -3.20
C PHE A 37 -4.51 -3.64 -4.28
N GLY A 38 -4.50 -4.98 -4.21
CA GLY A 38 -3.68 -5.82 -5.06
C GLY A 38 -2.21 -5.89 -4.62
N TYR A 39 -1.41 -6.59 -5.42
CA TYR A 39 0.03 -6.71 -5.19
C TYR A 39 0.77 -5.45 -5.61
N ASN A 40 1.77 -5.05 -4.82
CA ASN A 40 2.64 -3.92 -5.13
C ASN A 40 3.72 -4.33 -6.14
N GLU A 41 3.31 -4.61 -7.37
CA GLU A 41 4.19 -4.96 -8.47
C GLU A 41 3.98 -4.05 -9.67
N VAL A 42 5.06 -3.84 -10.43
CA VAL A 42 4.99 -3.04 -11.66
C VAL A 42 4.15 -3.81 -12.69
N ALA A 43 2.96 -3.29 -12.98
CA ALA A 43 2.10 -3.86 -14.00
C ALA A 43 2.79 -3.83 -15.37
N LYS A 44 2.91 -5.00 -16.02
CA LYS A 44 3.39 -5.07 -17.40
C LYS A 44 2.38 -4.37 -18.31
N ARG A 45 2.82 -3.31 -19.01
CA ARG A 45 2.00 -2.69 -20.06
C ARG A 45 1.68 -3.74 -21.12
N ARG A 46 0.41 -4.13 -21.22
CA ARG A 46 -0.07 -4.91 -22.37
C ARG A 46 -0.03 -3.99 -23.59
N LYS A 47 0.78 -4.33 -24.60
CA LYS A 47 0.62 -3.72 -25.93
C LYS A 47 -0.80 -4.08 -26.38
N LYS A 48 -1.65 -3.08 -26.64
CA LYS A 48 -2.93 -3.33 -27.31
C LYS A 48 -2.58 -3.99 -28.64
N SER A 49 -2.98 -5.24 -28.86
CA SER A 49 -2.95 -5.79 -30.21
C SER A 49 -3.96 -4.98 -31.00
N LEU A 50 -3.49 -4.19 -31.96
CA LEU A 50 -4.36 -3.71 -33.03
C LEU A 50 -4.77 -4.99 -33.79
N ILE A 51 -5.95 -5.50 -33.48
CA ILE A 51 -6.62 -6.46 -34.34
C ILE A 51 -7.08 -5.62 -35.53
N ILE A 52 -6.37 -5.75 -36.65
CA ILE A 52 -6.77 -5.23 -37.96
C ILE A 52 -7.49 -6.37 -38.68
#